data_AF-A0AAU8CE43-F1
#
_entry.id   AF-A0AAU8CE43-F1
#
_cell.length_a   1.000
_cell.length_b   1.000
_cell.length_c   1.000
_cell.angle_alpha   90.00
_cell.angle_beta   90.00
_cell.angle_gamma   90.00
#
_symmetry.space_group_name_H-M   'P 1'
#
loop_
_entity.id
_entity.type
_entity.pdbx_description
1 polymer ?
#
loop_
_entity_poly.entity_id
_entity_poly.type
_entity_poly.pdbx_seq_one_letter_code
_entity_poly.pdbx_strand_id
1 'polypeptide(L)'
;MASRQSSPRHARVQRVTRVPAEEVPDAYPFDVDASHALELVAEREAESPEDAPETVRVFEAWPSGGHAGSRLARVLDAVGEPSGNPGALDGARVALESRDGAYRVDVDGTQRLHRRATPASVDTHSLAAVAIGAGALAGLLAFFLVGAAYAWAATPLFVAAAVALACALGYDAWQTHDATWSPRPLPWAAGGAVPVVNVAVAVAYLARKAAVVDAPADAETVWQDLLAGTVVAFAVGLALAAFDLTFPVGATVFAHAWALAPVGVYLDARADRHGTDQPKRALWLAGAVVFGGAGALVYLLRTDGLQ
;
A
#
# COMPACT_ATOMS: atom_id res chain seq x y z
N MET A 1 21.21 17.90 -33.71
CA MET A 1 20.76 18.80 -32.63
C MET A 1 20.55 17.96 -31.39
N ALA A 2 21.46 18.05 -30.42
CA ALA A 2 21.41 17.25 -29.20
C ALA A 2 20.42 17.90 -28.22
N SER A 3 19.34 17.20 -27.90
CA SER A 3 18.46 17.50 -26.77
C SER A 3 19.27 17.35 -25.49
N ARG A 4 19.77 18.46 -24.94
CA ARG A 4 20.30 18.48 -23.58
C ARG A 4 19.14 18.11 -22.65
N GLN A 5 19.19 16.92 -22.09
CA GLN A 5 18.36 16.54 -20.96
C GLN A 5 18.74 17.49 -19.82
N SER A 6 17.90 18.51 -19.60
CA SER A 6 18.01 19.35 -18.41
C SER A 6 17.63 18.46 -17.23
N SER A 7 18.59 18.17 -16.36
CA SER A 7 18.28 17.57 -15.06
C SER A 7 17.20 18.42 -14.36
N PRO A 8 16.15 17.81 -13.80
CA PRO A 8 15.12 18.55 -13.07
C PRO A 8 15.79 19.26 -11.88
N ARG A 9 15.66 20.59 -11.83
CA ARG A 9 16.24 21.41 -10.74
C ARG A 9 15.22 21.49 -9.62
N HIS A 10 15.57 20.99 -8.44
CA HIS A 10 14.65 21.00 -7.30
C HIS A 10 14.62 22.38 -6.65
N ALA A 11 13.45 22.80 -6.19
CA ALA A 11 13.26 24.04 -5.48
C ALA A 11 12.19 23.91 -4.41
N ARG A 12 12.27 24.75 -3.38
CA ARG A 12 11.25 24.90 -2.36
C ARG A 12 10.50 26.21 -2.58
N VAL A 13 9.19 26.14 -2.72
CA VAL A 13 8.34 27.32 -2.80
C VAL A 13 8.34 27.98 -1.43
N GLN A 14 8.78 29.23 -1.37
CA GLN A 14 8.80 30.04 -0.15
C GLN A 14 7.56 30.90 -0.02
N ARG A 15 6.99 31.30 -1.16
CA ARG A 15 5.83 32.18 -1.19
C ARG A 15 5.02 32.00 -2.47
N VAL A 16 3.71 31.97 -2.31
CA VAL A 16 2.70 31.98 -3.35
C VAL A 16 1.95 33.30 -3.28
N THR A 17 1.81 34.01 -4.40
CA THR A 17 1.04 35.27 -4.44
C THR A 17 0.27 35.37 -5.75
N ARG A 18 -0.98 35.80 -5.67
CA ARG A 18 -1.79 36.08 -6.86
C ARG A 18 -1.46 37.50 -7.35
N VAL A 19 -1.06 37.61 -8.61
CA VAL A 19 -0.68 38.87 -9.25
C VAL A 19 -1.54 39.13 -10.49
N PRO A 20 -1.77 40.39 -10.88
CA PRO A 20 -2.29 40.75 -12.19
C PRO A 20 -1.42 40.18 -13.32
N ALA A 21 -2.03 39.83 -14.47
CA ALA A 21 -1.28 39.28 -15.61
C ALA A 21 -0.24 40.28 -16.18
N GLU A 22 -0.47 41.58 -16.01
CA GLU A 22 0.46 42.67 -16.37
C GLU A 22 1.75 42.69 -15.55
N GLU A 23 1.81 42.00 -14.41
CA GLU A 23 3.03 41.84 -13.62
C GLU A 23 3.91 40.68 -14.12
N VAL A 24 3.41 39.85 -15.03
CA VAL A 24 4.21 38.80 -15.69
C VAL A 24 5.10 39.46 -16.75
N PRO A 25 6.42 39.20 -16.77
CA PRO A 25 7.31 39.81 -17.77
C PRO A 25 6.88 39.47 -19.20
N ASP A 26 6.84 40.47 -20.09
CA ASP A 26 6.47 40.28 -21.51
C ASP A 26 7.35 39.26 -22.24
N ALA A 27 8.58 39.07 -21.77
CA ALA A 27 9.55 38.11 -22.30
C ALA A 27 9.42 36.71 -21.68
N TYR A 28 8.41 36.46 -20.84
CA TYR A 28 8.23 35.16 -20.18
C TYR A 28 7.81 34.10 -21.22
N PRO A 29 8.59 33.01 -21.40
CA PRO A 29 8.45 32.10 -22.54
C PRO A 29 7.32 31.06 -22.35
N PHE A 30 6.52 31.18 -21.30
CA PHE A 30 5.44 30.25 -20.98
C PHE A 30 4.10 30.97 -21.00
N ASP A 31 3.11 30.35 -21.67
CA ASP A 31 1.77 30.93 -21.77
C ASP A 31 1.09 31.02 -20.39
N VAL A 32 0.77 32.26 -20.00
CA VAL A 32 -0.05 32.60 -18.85
C VAL A 32 -1.36 33.21 -19.38
N ASP A 33 -2.18 32.39 -20.03
CA ASP A 33 -3.46 32.81 -20.61
C ASP A 33 -4.55 32.92 -19.53
N ALA A 34 -4.44 33.94 -18.69
CA ALA A 34 -5.40 34.25 -17.63
C ALA A 34 -5.34 35.74 -17.25
N SER A 35 -6.43 36.28 -16.70
CA SER A 35 -6.46 37.68 -16.20
C SER A 35 -5.57 37.91 -14.98
N HIS A 36 -5.17 36.83 -14.31
CA HIS A 36 -4.28 36.83 -13.16
C HIS A 36 -3.29 35.67 -13.27
N ALA A 37 -2.11 35.84 -12.71
CA ALA A 37 -1.11 34.80 -12.55
C ALA A 37 -0.93 34.44 -11.07
N LEU A 38 -0.38 33.26 -10.84
CA LEU A 38 0.15 32.83 -9.57
C LEU A 38 1.67 32.95 -9.63
N GLU A 39 2.23 33.91 -8.91
CA GLU A 39 3.67 34.03 -8.68
C GLU A 39 4.08 33.05 -7.58
N LEU A 40 5.06 32.21 -7.88
CA LEU A 40 5.73 31.31 -6.97
C LEU A 40 7.17 31.80 -6.81
N VAL A 41 7.52 32.25 -5.62
CA VAL A 41 8.90 32.54 -5.25
C VAL A 41 9.49 31.24 -4.73
N ALA A 42 10.40 30.64 -5.51
CA ALA A 42 11.00 29.35 -5.19
C ALA A 42 12.50 29.51 -4.94
N GLU A 43 12.99 28.93 -3.85
CA GLU A 43 14.41 28.85 -3.54
C GLU A 43 14.96 27.53 -4.08
N ARG A 44 15.92 27.60 -5.00
CA ARG A 44 16.54 26.42 -5.57
C ARG A 44 17.37 25.70 -4.52
N GLU A 45 17.23 24.38 -4.45
CA GLU A 45 18.13 23.56 -3.63
C GLU A 45 19.54 23.59 -4.26
N ALA A 46 20.55 23.81 -3.43
CA ALA A 46 21.95 23.85 -3.84
C ALA A 46 22.39 22.47 -4.36
N GLU A 47 22.97 22.42 -5.56
CA GLU A 47 23.49 21.18 -6.15
C GLU A 47 24.86 20.80 -5.55
N SER A 48 25.58 21.78 -5.03
CA SER A 48 26.82 21.64 -4.26
C SER A 48 26.76 22.46 -2.96
N PRO A 49 27.40 22.04 -1.86
CA PRO A 49 27.49 22.84 -0.63
C PRO A 49 28.18 24.20 -0.79
N GLU A 50 28.82 24.46 -1.93
CA GLU A 50 29.43 25.75 -2.28
C GLU A 50 28.47 26.68 -3.06
N ASP A 51 27.33 26.17 -3.52
CA ASP A 51 26.35 26.98 -4.24
C ASP A 51 25.48 27.76 -3.25
N ALA A 52 25.42 29.09 -3.43
CA ALA A 52 24.46 29.91 -2.71
C ALA A 52 23.03 29.59 -3.16
N PRO A 53 22.05 29.57 -2.24
CA PRO A 53 20.65 29.41 -2.62
C PRO A 53 20.22 30.54 -3.57
N GLU A 54 19.66 30.15 -4.71
CA GLU A 54 19.18 31.07 -5.73
C GLU A 54 17.64 31.13 -5.68
N THR A 55 17.11 32.34 -5.45
CA THR A 55 15.67 32.58 -5.47
C THR A 55 15.21 32.90 -6.89
N VAL A 56 14.27 32.10 -7.40
CA VAL A 56 13.66 32.26 -8.73
C VAL A 56 12.17 32.55 -8.62
N ARG A 57 11.66 33.29 -9.62
CA ARG A 57 10.23 33.59 -9.74
C ARG A 57 9.64 32.74 -10.87
N VAL A 58 8.52 32.10 -10.57
CA VAL A 58 7.80 31.23 -11.50
C VAL A 58 6.36 31.73 -11.58
N PHE A 59 5.77 31.75 -12.78
CA PHE A 59 4.39 32.20 -12.98
C PHE A 59 3.55 31.06 -13.54
N GLU A 60 2.42 30.77 -12.90
CA GLU A 60 1.41 29.82 -13.39
C GLU A 60 0.07 30.54 -13.60
N ALA A 61 -0.71 30.11 -14.59
CA ALA A 61 -2.00 30.72 -14.87
C ALA A 61 -2.99 30.51 -13.71
N TRP A 62 -3.63 31.59 -13.25
CA TRP A 62 -4.71 31.50 -12.27
C TRP A 62 -5.98 30.93 -12.92
N PRO A 63 -6.67 29.95 -12.29
CA PRO A 63 -7.87 29.37 -12.87
C PRO A 63 -9.02 30.39 -12.89
N SER A 64 -9.41 30.84 -14.07
CA SER A 64 -10.63 31.61 -14.30
C SER A 64 -11.82 30.66 -14.50
N GLY A 65 -12.59 30.38 -13.45
CA GLY A 65 -13.89 29.70 -13.58
C GLY A 65 -14.02 28.28 -13.00
N GLY A 66 -13.17 27.90 -12.05
CA GLY A 66 -13.24 26.60 -11.38
C GLY A 66 -12.96 25.40 -12.30
N HIS A 67 -12.84 24.22 -11.69
CA HIS A 67 -12.85 22.90 -12.34
C HIS A 67 -11.51 22.40 -12.89
N ALA A 68 -10.87 21.53 -12.10
CA ALA A 68 -10.46 20.16 -12.44
C ALA A 68 -9.60 19.86 -13.69
N GLY A 69 -9.14 20.85 -14.47
CA GLY A 69 -8.33 20.61 -15.68
C GLY A 69 -7.26 21.66 -15.97
N SER A 70 -7.12 22.68 -15.12
CA SER A 70 -6.07 23.69 -15.29
C SER A 70 -4.69 23.10 -15.00
N ARG A 71 -3.64 23.65 -15.61
CA ARG A 71 -2.27 23.23 -15.29
C ARG A 71 -1.94 23.44 -13.81
N LEU A 72 -2.47 24.50 -13.19
CA LEU A 72 -2.34 24.71 -11.75
C LEU A 72 -2.96 23.56 -10.94
N ALA A 73 -4.12 23.03 -11.36
CA ALA A 73 -4.70 21.85 -10.73
C ALA A 73 -3.78 20.63 -10.84
N ARG A 74 -3.09 20.45 -11.98
CA ARG A 74 -2.08 19.39 -12.15
C ARG A 74 -0.82 19.62 -11.32
N VAL A 75 -0.41 20.87 -11.12
CA VAL A 75 0.69 21.20 -10.22
C VAL A 75 0.30 20.87 -8.78
N LEU A 76 -0.88 21.30 -8.32
CA LEU A 76 -1.40 20.98 -6.98
C LEU A 76 -1.51 19.46 -6.76
N ASP A 77 -2.06 18.74 -7.74
CA ASP A 77 -2.14 17.27 -7.74
C ASP A 77 -0.74 16.62 -7.70
N ALA A 78 0.24 17.17 -8.41
CA ALA A 78 1.62 16.68 -8.39
C ALA A 78 2.32 16.84 -7.03
N VAL A 79 1.87 17.79 -6.18
CA VAL A 79 2.33 17.93 -4.79
C VAL A 79 1.40 17.21 -3.79
N GLY A 80 0.35 16.54 -4.25
CA GLY A 80 -0.59 15.80 -3.41
C GLY A 80 -1.66 16.66 -2.73
N GLU A 81 -1.89 17.89 -3.20
CA GLU A 81 -2.83 18.85 -2.59
C GLU A 81 -4.13 18.97 -3.39
N PRO A 82 -5.28 19.25 -2.73
CA PRO A 82 -6.55 19.44 -3.42
C PRO A 82 -6.49 20.60 -4.42
N SER A 83 -7.06 20.41 -5.61
CA SER A 83 -7.03 21.34 -6.75
C SER A 83 -7.67 22.73 -6.54
N GLY A 84 -8.11 23.05 -5.33
CA GLY A 84 -8.83 24.28 -4.98
C GLY A 84 -8.07 25.26 -4.09
N ASN A 85 -6.88 24.91 -3.59
CA ASN A 85 -6.12 25.77 -2.67
C ASN A 85 -4.69 26.07 -3.18
N PRO A 86 -4.50 27.13 -3.99
CA PRO A 86 -3.18 27.51 -4.50
C PRO A 86 -2.15 27.84 -3.40
N GLY A 87 -2.61 28.30 -2.23
CA GLY A 87 -1.74 28.57 -1.09
C GLY A 87 -1.10 27.32 -0.49
N ALA A 88 -1.61 26.12 -0.82
CA ALA A 88 -0.99 24.86 -0.40
C ALA A 88 0.38 24.61 -1.06
N LEU A 89 0.75 25.40 -2.08
CA LEU A 89 2.09 25.36 -2.65
C LEU A 89 3.14 26.05 -1.75
N ASP A 90 2.74 26.84 -0.74
CA ASP A 90 3.71 27.43 0.19
C ASP A 90 4.45 26.34 0.98
N GLY A 91 5.78 26.38 0.94
CA GLY A 91 6.65 25.39 1.57
C GLY A 91 6.84 24.10 0.78
N ALA A 92 6.10 23.90 -0.32
CA ALA A 92 6.16 22.70 -1.15
C ALA A 92 7.50 22.57 -1.88
N ARG A 93 7.96 21.33 -2.05
CA ARG A 93 9.07 21.01 -2.97
C ARG A 93 8.54 20.76 -4.36
N VAL A 94 9.14 21.42 -5.34
CA VAL A 94 8.77 21.33 -6.75
C VAL A 94 10.01 21.09 -7.60
N ALA A 95 9.85 20.41 -8.73
CA ALA A 95 10.85 20.38 -9.78
C ALA A 95 10.59 21.53 -10.74
N LEU A 96 11.65 22.18 -11.21
CA LEU A 96 11.58 23.28 -12.16
C LEU A 96 12.12 22.86 -13.52
N GLU A 97 11.38 23.21 -14.58
CA GLU A 97 11.86 23.23 -15.95
C GLU A 97 12.38 24.64 -16.29
N SER A 98 13.48 24.72 -17.04
CA SER A 98 14.05 25.99 -17.49
C SER A 98 13.95 26.13 -18.99
N ARG A 99 13.53 27.31 -19.45
CA ARG A 99 13.47 27.70 -20.86
C ARG A 99 13.90 29.16 -20.99
N ASP A 100 14.88 29.43 -21.86
CA ASP A 100 15.36 30.77 -22.18
C ASP A 100 15.69 31.65 -20.93
N GLY A 101 16.20 31.02 -19.86
CA GLY A 101 16.54 31.70 -18.61
C GLY A 101 15.38 31.90 -17.62
N ALA A 102 14.15 31.61 -18.03
CA ALA A 102 12.98 31.57 -17.17
C ALA A 102 12.72 30.15 -16.63
N TYR A 103 11.93 30.07 -15.56
CA TYR A 103 11.58 28.81 -14.90
C TYR A 103 10.07 28.61 -14.83
N ARG A 104 9.64 27.35 -14.90
CA ARG A 104 8.27 26.90 -14.68
C ARG A 104 8.27 25.64 -13.82
N VAL A 105 7.18 25.34 -13.11
CA VAL A 105 7.06 24.06 -12.37
C VAL A 105 6.94 22.91 -13.37
N ASP A 106 7.88 21.98 -13.39
CA ASP A 106 7.76 20.71 -14.11
C ASP A 106 6.78 19.81 -13.36
N VAL A 107 5.59 19.59 -13.91
CA VAL A 107 4.54 18.76 -13.30
C VAL A 107 5.01 17.32 -13.14
N ASP A 108 5.64 16.75 -14.18
CA ASP A 108 6.06 15.35 -14.17
C ASP A 108 7.29 15.15 -13.27
N GLY A 109 8.22 16.11 -13.28
CA GLY A 109 9.34 16.19 -12.35
C GLY A 109 8.89 16.32 -10.90
N THR A 110 7.91 17.20 -10.65
CA THR A 110 7.35 17.41 -9.31
C THR A 110 6.60 16.18 -8.82
N GLN A 111 5.82 15.52 -9.68
CA GLN A 111 5.16 14.27 -9.33
C GLN A 111 6.16 13.17 -9.01
N ARG A 112 7.28 13.07 -9.75
CA ARG A 112 8.37 12.12 -9.46
C ARG A 112 9.10 12.46 -8.16
N LEU A 113 9.33 13.74 -7.89
CA LEU A 113 9.93 14.22 -6.64
C LEU A 113 9.03 13.92 -5.46
N HIS A 114 7.73 14.21 -5.59
CA HIS A 114 6.74 13.90 -4.59
C HIS A 114 6.67 12.38 -4.39
N ARG A 115 6.51 11.55 -5.42
CA ARG A 115 6.56 10.06 -5.29
C ARG A 115 7.81 9.52 -4.61
N ARG A 116 8.96 10.20 -4.70
CA ARG A 116 10.20 9.83 -3.98
C ARG A 116 10.24 10.38 -2.55
N ALA A 117 9.61 11.52 -2.30
CA ALA A 117 9.62 12.24 -1.03
C ALA A 117 8.46 11.84 -0.12
N THR A 118 7.28 11.52 -0.65
CA THR A 118 6.27 10.69 0.02
C THR A 118 6.94 9.32 0.17
N PRO A 119 7.41 8.98 1.37
CA PRO A 119 8.03 7.69 1.53
C PRO A 119 6.89 6.67 1.45
N ALA A 120 6.82 5.94 0.34
CA ALA A 120 6.09 4.68 0.30
C ALA A 120 6.64 3.68 1.35
N SER A 121 7.75 3.99 2.04
CA SER A 121 8.53 3.06 2.84
C SER A 121 9.01 3.56 4.22
N VAL A 122 8.52 4.66 4.80
CA VAL A 122 9.03 5.16 6.11
C VAL A 122 8.03 5.06 7.27
N ASP A 123 6.82 4.53 7.05
CA ASP A 123 5.91 4.11 8.14
C ASP A 123 5.35 2.70 7.92
N THR A 124 6.13 1.82 7.26
CA THR A 124 5.67 0.47 6.88
C THR A 124 5.66 -0.52 8.04
N HIS A 125 6.23 -0.16 9.19
CA HIS A 125 5.92 -0.80 10.47
C HIS A 125 4.99 0.10 11.29
N SER A 126 3.80 0.34 10.73
CA SER A 126 2.73 1.04 11.44
C SER A 126 2.46 0.36 12.79
N LEU A 127 2.08 1.15 13.80
CA LEU A 127 1.51 0.63 15.06
C LEU A 127 0.38 -0.39 14.79
N ALA A 128 -0.28 -0.30 13.63
CA ALA A 128 -1.27 -1.26 13.20
C ALA A 128 -0.68 -2.64 12.86
N ALA A 129 0.53 -2.76 12.29
CA ALA A 129 1.19 -4.06 12.12
C ALA A 129 1.49 -4.74 13.47
N VAL A 130 1.93 -3.96 14.47
CA VAL A 130 2.12 -4.43 15.84
C VAL A 130 0.78 -4.83 16.48
N ALA A 131 -0.29 -4.05 16.26
CA ALA A 131 -1.63 -4.37 16.75
C ALA A 131 -2.23 -5.61 16.06
N ILE A 132 -1.95 -5.83 14.77
CA ILE A 132 -2.34 -7.03 14.03
C ILE A 132 -1.60 -8.24 14.62
N GLY A 133 -0.28 -8.15 14.81
CA GLY A 133 0.50 -9.22 15.44
C GLY A 133 0.03 -9.55 16.86
N ALA A 134 -0.21 -8.52 17.68
CA ALA A 134 -0.70 -8.67 19.05
C ALA A 134 -2.13 -9.25 19.10
N GLY A 135 -3.03 -8.81 18.21
CA GLY A 135 -4.38 -9.34 18.10
C GLY A 135 -4.40 -10.80 17.64
N ALA A 136 -3.53 -11.17 16.70
CA ALA A 136 -3.39 -12.55 16.25
C ALA A 136 -2.86 -13.46 17.37
N LEU A 137 -1.87 -12.99 18.13
CA LEU A 137 -1.35 -13.69 19.30
C LEU A 137 -2.42 -13.85 20.39
N ALA A 138 -3.21 -12.80 20.65
CA ALA A 138 -4.31 -12.85 21.61
C ALA A 138 -5.42 -13.85 21.18
N GLY A 139 -5.76 -13.89 19.89
CA GLY A 139 -6.70 -14.89 19.34
C GLY A 139 -6.18 -16.32 19.47
N LEU A 140 -4.89 -16.53 19.20
CA LEU A 140 -4.23 -17.81 19.39
C LEU A 140 -4.24 -18.25 20.87
N LEU A 141 -3.93 -17.33 21.79
CA LEU A 141 -4.00 -17.58 23.23
C LEU A 141 -5.43 -17.88 23.70
N ALA A 142 -6.44 -17.18 23.17
CA ALA A 142 -7.83 -17.44 23.47
C ALA A 142 -8.25 -18.86 23.05
N PHE A 143 -7.76 -19.35 21.90
CA PHE A 143 -7.99 -20.72 21.44
C PHE A 143 -7.44 -21.75 22.43
N PHE A 144 -6.22 -21.56 22.93
CA PHE A 144 -5.63 -22.43 23.95
C PHE A 144 -6.39 -22.41 25.28
N LEU A 145 -6.96 -21.27 25.66
CA LEU A 145 -7.72 -21.12 26.90
C LEU A 145 -9.09 -21.85 26.88
N VAL A 146 -9.67 -22.11 25.71
CA VAL A 146 -10.92 -22.89 25.57
C VAL A 146 -10.72 -24.35 26.01
N GLY A 147 -9.55 -24.93 25.78
CA GLY A 147 -9.22 -26.30 26.20
C GLY A 147 -8.79 -26.44 27.67
N ALA A 148 -8.64 -25.33 28.40
CA ALA A 148 -8.16 -25.30 29.77
C ALA A 148 -9.27 -24.97 30.78
N ALA A 149 -8.98 -25.09 32.08
CA ALA A 149 -9.88 -24.70 33.18
C ALA A 149 -10.25 -23.19 33.22
N TYR A 150 -9.83 -22.42 32.21
CA TYR A 150 -9.99 -20.97 32.09
C TYR A 150 -10.89 -20.55 30.93
N ALA A 151 -11.81 -21.43 30.50
CA ALA A 151 -12.76 -21.16 29.41
C ALA A 151 -13.58 -19.85 29.62
N TRP A 152 -13.78 -19.43 30.87
CA TRP A 152 -14.45 -18.16 31.21
C TRP A 152 -13.71 -16.91 30.71
N ALA A 153 -12.37 -16.97 30.61
CA ALA A 153 -11.53 -15.89 30.10
C ALA A 153 -11.30 -15.98 28.58
N ALA A 154 -11.56 -17.13 27.97
CA ALA A 154 -11.33 -17.36 26.54
C ALA A 154 -12.29 -16.54 25.67
N THR A 155 -13.59 -16.55 25.99
CA THR A 155 -14.61 -15.82 25.23
C THR A 155 -14.36 -14.30 25.16
N PRO A 156 -14.13 -13.58 26.27
CA PRO A 156 -13.86 -12.14 26.19
C PRO A 156 -12.55 -11.84 25.47
N LEU A 157 -11.52 -12.68 25.62
CA LEU A 157 -10.26 -12.53 24.89
C LEU A 157 -10.45 -12.73 23.38
N PHE A 158 -11.27 -13.71 22.97
CA PHE A 158 -11.62 -13.93 21.56
C PHE A 158 -12.36 -12.74 20.95
N VAL A 159 -13.35 -12.18 21.68
CA VAL A 159 -14.10 -11.01 21.22
C VAL A 159 -13.18 -9.80 21.11
N ALA A 160 -12.34 -9.55 22.13
CA ALA A 160 -11.39 -8.45 22.11
C ALA A 160 -10.37 -8.59 20.96
N ALA A 161 -9.83 -9.79 20.73
CA ALA A 161 -8.91 -10.08 19.64
C ALA A 161 -9.58 -9.87 18.27
N ALA A 162 -10.80 -10.39 18.08
CA ALA A 162 -11.52 -10.23 16.81
C ALA A 162 -11.84 -8.76 16.51
N VAL A 163 -12.29 -7.98 17.49
CA VAL A 163 -12.57 -6.55 17.31
C VAL A 163 -11.29 -5.76 17.05
N ALA A 164 -10.25 -5.96 17.86
CA ALA A 164 -8.98 -5.28 17.69
C ALA A 164 -8.35 -5.59 16.32
N LEU A 165 -8.39 -6.85 15.89
CA LEU A 165 -7.82 -7.27 14.62
C LEU A 165 -8.62 -6.76 13.42
N ALA A 166 -9.95 -6.81 13.48
CA ALA A 166 -10.81 -6.25 12.44
C ALA A 166 -10.59 -4.74 12.27
N CYS A 167 -10.53 -4.00 13.38
CA CYS A 167 -10.24 -2.57 13.38
C CYS A 167 -8.83 -2.27 12.86
N ALA A 168 -7.81 -3.01 13.29
CA ALA A 168 -6.43 -2.79 12.89
C ALA A 168 -6.20 -3.12 11.41
N LEU A 169 -6.73 -4.23 10.92
CA LEU A 169 -6.67 -4.61 9.50
C LEU A 169 -7.43 -3.63 8.62
N GLY A 170 -8.64 -3.21 9.03
CA GLY A 170 -9.43 -2.23 8.30
C GLY A 170 -8.77 -0.85 8.25
N TYR A 171 -8.23 -0.39 9.39
CA TYR A 171 -7.53 0.88 9.48
C TYR A 171 -6.23 0.88 8.65
N ASP A 172 -5.41 -0.16 8.77
CA ASP A 172 -4.15 -0.25 8.01
C ASP A 172 -4.43 -0.37 6.51
N ALA A 173 -5.42 -1.16 6.09
CA ALA A 173 -5.80 -1.27 4.69
C ALA A 173 -6.41 0.02 4.13
N TRP A 174 -7.12 0.80 4.95
CA TRP A 174 -7.64 2.11 4.55
C TRP A 174 -6.52 3.15 4.38
N GLN A 175 -5.53 3.13 5.26
CA GLN A 175 -4.37 4.03 5.19
C GLN A 175 -3.39 3.64 4.08
N THR A 176 -3.31 2.35 3.73
CA THR A 176 -2.38 1.86 2.70
C THR A 176 -2.87 2.24 1.31
N HIS A 177 -2.27 3.27 0.73
CA HIS A 177 -2.41 3.62 -0.68
C HIS A 177 -1.03 3.57 -1.34
N ASP A 178 -0.76 2.48 -2.07
CA ASP A 178 0.44 2.35 -2.89
C ASP A 178 0.04 2.30 -4.38
N ALA A 179 0.88 2.86 -5.25
CA ALA A 179 0.73 2.78 -6.70
C ALA A 179 0.69 1.33 -7.21
N THR A 180 1.28 0.40 -6.45
CA THR A 180 1.34 -1.04 -6.78
C THR A 180 0.31 -1.89 -6.03
N TRP A 181 -0.27 -1.38 -4.93
CA TRP A 181 -1.23 -2.11 -4.11
C TRP A 181 -2.18 -1.19 -3.34
N SER A 182 -3.47 -1.29 -3.66
CA SER A 182 -4.56 -0.68 -2.89
C SER A 182 -5.45 -1.78 -2.28
N PRO A 183 -5.20 -2.22 -1.03
CA PRO A 183 -6.05 -3.21 -0.40
C PRO A 183 -7.46 -2.65 -0.19
N ARG A 184 -8.50 -3.41 -0.58
CA ARG A 184 -9.88 -3.07 -0.19
C ARG A 184 -10.02 -3.32 1.32
N PRO A 185 -10.44 -2.34 2.14
CA PRO A 185 -10.43 -2.50 3.60
C PRO A 185 -11.44 -3.55 4.11
N LEU A 186 -12.62 -3.57 3.50
CA LEU A 186 -13.77 -4.38 3.94
C LEU A 186 -13.47 -5.90 4.01
N PRO A 187 -12.90 -6.54 2.97
CA PRO A 187 -12.56 -7.96 3.03
C PRO A 187 -11.59 -8.33 4.17
N TRP A 188 -10.58 -7.50 4.43
CA TRP A 188 -9.58 -7.76 5.48
C TRP A 188 -10.15 -7.56 6.88
N ALA A 189 -10.92 -6.49 7.08
CA ALA A 189 -11.63 -6.25 8.34
C ALA A 189 -12.64 -7.35 8.66
N ALA A 190 -13.43 -7.78 7.65
CA ALA A 190 -14.40 -8.86 7.80
C ALA A 190 -13.72 -10.20 8.14
N GLY A 191 -12.61 -10.52 7.47
CA GLY A 191 -11.82 -11.71 7.79
C GLY A 191 -11.20 -11.67 9.19
N GLY A 192 -10.73 -10.49 9.62
CA GLY A 192 -10.19 -10.28 10.97
C GLY A 192 -11.22 -10.39 12.09
N ALA A 193 -12.50 -10.18 11.79
CA ALA A 193 -13.60 -10.31 12.75
C ALA A 193 -14.01 -11.76 13.01
N VAL A 194 -13.57 -12.72 12.19
CA VAL A 194 -13.92 -14.15 12.33
C VAL A 194 -12.86 -14.84 13.20
N PRO A 195 -13.16 -15.22 14.46
CA PRO A 195 -12.13 -15.64 15.42
C PRO A 195 -11.27 -16.86 15.03
N VAL A 196 -11.76 -17.71 14.14
CA VAL A 196 -11.04 -18.91 13.66
C VAL A 196 -10.14 -18.59 12.46
N VAL A 197 -10.46 -17.53 11.71
CA VAL A 197 -9.81 -17.16 10.44
C VAL A 197 -8.99 -15.88 10.60
N ASN A 198 -9.13 -15.16 11.72
CA ASN A 198 -8.50 -13.88 11.98
C ASN A 198 -6.96 -13.94 11.95
N VAL A 199 -6.35 -14.95 12.57
CA VAL A 199 -4.89 -15.17 12.54
C VAL A 199 -4.43 -15.46 11.11
N ALA A 200 -5.17 -16.29 10.38
CA ALA A 200 -4.87 -16.63 8.99
C ALA A 200 -4.93 -15.38 8.08
N VAL A 201 -5.96 -14.55 8.25
CA VAL A 201 -6.16 -13.30 7.51
C VAL A 201 -5.07 -12.28 7.86
N ALA A 202 -4.69 -12.17 9.13
CA ALA A 202 -3.57 -11.33 9.55
C ALA A 202 -2.24 -11.74 8.91
N VAL A 203 -1.93 -13.04 8.92
CA VAL A 203 -0.70 -13.57 8.29
C VAL A 203 -0.71 -13.30 6.79
N ALA A 204 -1.81 -13.56 6.09
CA ALA A 204 -1.95 -13.28 4.66
C ALA A 204 -1.80 -11.78 4.33
N TYR A 205 -2.39 -10.92 5.16
CA TYR A 205 -2.28 -9.47 5.00
C TYR A 205 -0.84 -8.98 5.20
N LEU A 206 -0.18 -9.39 6.28
CA LEU A 206 1.18 -8.97 6.60
C LEU A 206 2.20 -9.51 5.59
N ALA A 207 2.07 -10.77 5.15
CA ALA A 207 2.95 -11.34 4.13
C ALA A 207 2.88 -10.55 2.82
N ARG A 208 1.66 -10.14 2.41
CA ARG A 208 1.49 -9.31 1.22
C ARG A 208 2.06 -7.91 1.38
N LYS A 209 1.81 -7.29 2.54
CA LYS A 209 2.34 -5.96 2.83
C LYS A 209 3.86 -5.96 2.80
N ALA A 210 4.50 -6.93 3.46
CA ALA A 210 5.95 -7.10 3.45
C ALA A 210 6.49 -7.32 2.03
N ALA A 211 5.84 -8.17 1.23
CA ALA A 211 6.28 -8.40 -0.14
C ALA A 211 6.20 -7.17 -1.03
N VAL A 212 5.12 -6.38 -0.94
CA VAL A 212 4.97 -5.17 -1.74
C VAL A 212 5.97 -4.10 -1.33
N VAL A 213 6.27 -4.00 -0.03
CA VAL A 213 7.14 -2.96 0.53
C VAL A 213 8.62 -3.31 0.40
N ASP A 214 9.01 -4.53 0.79
CA ASP A 214 10.41 -4.93 0.98
C ASP A 214 10.99 -5.62 -0.26
N ALA A 215 10.16 -6.31 -1.05
CA ALA A 215 10.60 -7.13 -2.18
C ALA A 215 9.56 -7.17 -3.32
N PRO A 216 9.27 -6.04 -4.01
CA PRO A 216 8.19 -5.94 -4.99
C PRO A 216 8.35 -6.91 -6.17
N ALA A 217 9.57 -7.35 -6.48
CA ALA A 217 9.85 -8.37 -7.49
C ALA A 217 9.34 -9.77 -7.08
N ASP A 218 9.26 -10.06 -5.78
CA ASP A 218 8.84 -11.35 -5.22
C ASP A 218 7.35 -11.34 -4.82
N ALA A 219 6.67 -10.19 -4.97
CA ALA A 219 5.25 -10.05 -4.63
C ALA A 219 4.33 -11.00 -5.41
N GLU A 220 4.77 -11.51 -6.56
CA GLU A 220 4.02 -12.48 -7.37
C GLU A 220 4.07 -13.91 -6.80
N THR A 221 5.14 -14.29 -6.09
CA THR A 221 5.35 -15.65 -5.56
C THR A 221 4.89 -15.83 -4.11
N VAL A 222 4.69 -14.74 -3.38
CA VAL A 222 4.33 -14.75 -1.95
C VAL A 222 3.06 -15.55 -1.63
N TRP A 223 2.08 -15.56 -2.53
CA TRP A 223 0.86 -16.35 -2.32
C TRP A 223 1.11 -17.85 -2.47
N GLN A 224 2.03 -18.24 -3.35
CA GLN A 224 2.45 -19.62 -3.52
C GLN A 224 3.23 -20.09 -2.29
N ASP A 225 4.15 -19.28 -1.77
CA ASP A 225 4.92 -19.61 -0.57
C ASP A 225 4.02 -19.72 0.67
N LEU A 226 3.07 -18.80 0.81
CA LEU A 226 2.06 -18.85 1.88
C LEU A 226 1.18 -20.10 1.75
N LEU A 227 0.80 -20.47 0.53
CA LEU A 227 0.01 -21.67 0.27
C LEU A 227 0.81 -22.95 0.57
N ALA A 228 2.07 -23.02 0.16
CA ALA A 228 2.98 -24.13 0.46
C ALA A 228 3.21 -24.28 1.97
N GLY A 229 3.48 -23.16 2.66
CA GLY A 229 3.59 -23.12 4.12
C GLY A 229 2.31 -23.58 4.82
N THR A 230 1.14 -23.22 4.28
CA THR A 230 -0.17 -23.67 4.79
C THR A 230 -0.32 -25.19 4.68
N VAL A 231 0.08 -25.78 3.56
CA VAL A 231 0.01 -27.25 3.36
C VAL A 231 0.97 -27.97 4.30
N VAL A 232 2.18 -27.46 4.49
CA VAL A 232 3.15 -28.04 5.45
C VAL A 232 2.62 -27.95 6.87
N ALA A 233 2.12 -26.78 7.28
CA ALA A 233 1.52 -26.60 8.61
C ALA A 233 0.32 -27.53 8.82
N PHE A 234 -0.51 -27.72 7.80
CA PHE A 234 -1.62 -28.67 7.84
C PHE A 234 -1.16 -30.11 8.09
N ALA A 235 -0.13 -30.57 7.36
CA ALA A 235 0.44 -31.91 7.53
C ALA A 235 1.08 -32.11 8.90
N VAL A 236 1.82 -31.10 9.40
CA VAL A 236 2.43 -31.12 10.74
C VAL A 236 1.35 -31.14 11.83
N GLY A 237 0.32 -30.30 11.72
CA GLY A 237 -0.80 -30.28 12.66
C GLY A 237 -1.54 -31.62 12.69
N LEU A 238 -1.78 -32.23 11.52
CA LEU A 238 -2.40 -33.55 11.40
C LEU A 238 -1.52 -34.64 12.04
N ALA A 239 -0.21 -34.64 11.78
CA ALA A 239 0.72 -35.59 12.38
C ALA A 239 0.74 -35.47 13.91
N LEU A 240 0.86 -34.24 14.43
CA LEU A 240 0.84 -33.97 15.87
C LEU A 240 -0.47 -34.42 16.53
N ALA A 241 -1.62 -34.17 15.88
CA ALA A 241 -2.92 -34.60 16.36
C ALA A 241 -3.10 -36.14 16.31
N ALA A 242 -2.43 -36.83 15.39
CA ALA A 242 -2.46 -38.28 15.28
C ALA A 242 -1.63 -38.99 16.37
N PHE A 243 -0.57 -38.34 16.87
CA PHE A 243 0.24 -38.88 17.97
C PHE A 243 -0.40 -38.64 19.34
N ASP A 244 -1.09 -37.52 19.53
CA ASP A 244 -1.82 -37.23 20.76
C ASP A 244 -3.04 -36.32 20.47
N LEU A 245 -4.24 -36.92 20.53
CA LEU A 245 -5.52 -36.23 20.29
C LEU A 245 -5.84 -35.16 21.36
N THR A 246 -5.14 -35.18 22.49
CA THR A 246 -5.28 -34.17 23.54
C THR A 246 -4.31 -33.01 23.38
N PHE A 247 -3.37 -33.08 22.43
CA PHE A 247 -2.34 -32.07 22.23
C PHE A 247 -2.96 -30.81 21.58
N PRO A 248 -3.20 -29.75 22.37
CA PRO A 248 -3.97 -28.60 21.89
C PRO A 248 -3.23 -27.87 20.76
N VAL A 249 -1.90 -27.95 20.73
CA VAL A 249 -1.06 -27.32 19.70
C VAL A 249 -1.31 -27.95 18.32
N GLY A 250 -1.38 -29.28 18.22
CA GLY A 250 -1.60 -29.97 16.94
C GLY A 250 -2.95 -29.62 16.32
N ALA A 251 -4.01 -29.65 17.13
CA ALA A 251 -5.35 -29.25 16.72
C ALA A 251 -5.43 -27.77 16.31
N THR A 252 -4.69 -26.90 17.01
CA THR A 252 -4.63 -25.45 16.70
C THR A 252 -3.98 -25.21 15.35
N VAL A 253 -2.79 -25.77 15.13
CA VAL A 253 -2.03 -25.64 13.88
C VAL A 253 -2.85 -26.20 12.72
N PHE A 254 -3.49 -27.35 12.93
CA PHE A 254 -4.38 -27.96 11.94
C PHE A 254 -5.58 -27.07 11.59
N ALA A 255 -6.30 -26.55 12.59
CA ALA A 255 -7.49 -25.72 12.37
C ALA A 255 -7.15 -24.40 11.65
N HIS A 256 -6.05 -23.75 12.04
CA HIS A 256 -5.60 -22.51 11.41
C HIS A 256 -5.09 -22.74 9.99
N ALA A 257 -4.35 -23.83 9.74
CA ALA A 257 -3.93 -24.20 8.40
C ALA A 257 -5.13 -24.57 7.51
N TRP A 258 -6.15 -25.23 8.07
CA TRP A 258 -7.41 -25.50 7.37
C TRP A 258 -8.12 -24.19 6.99
N ALA A 259 -8.19 -23.22 7.90
CA ALA A 259 -8.81 -21.92 7.66
C ALA A 259 -8.02 -21.05 6.65
N LEU A 260 -6.69 -21.17 6.64
CA LEU A 260 -5.81 -20.41 5.73
C LEU A 260 -5.81 -20.99 4.31
N ALA A 261 -6.06 -22.30 4.14
CA ALA A 261 -5.99 -22.97 2.84
C ALA A 261 -6.93 -22.35 1.77
N PRO A 262 -8.23 -22.06 2.04
CA PRO A 262 -9.09 -21.36 1.09
C PRO A 262 -8.60 -19.96 0.74
N VAL A 263 -8.05 -19.25 1.71
CA VAL A 263 -7.53 -17.88 1.53
C VAL A 263 -6.29 -17.91 0.64
N GLY A 264 -5.35 -18.82 0.91
CA GLY A 264 -4.17 -19.02 0.09
C GLY A 264 -4.52 -19.39 -1.35
N VAL A 265 -5.44 -20.35 -1.56
CA VAL A 265 -5.90 -20.75 -2.91
C VAL A 265 -6.59 -19.58 -3.63
N TYR A 266 -7.44 -18.82 -2.94
CA TYR A 266 -8.13 -17.67 -3.53
C TYR A 266 -7.15 -16.60 -4.01
N LEU A 267 -6.17 -16.26 -3.17
CA LEU A 267 -5.20 -15.21 -3.44
C LEU A 267 -4.21 -15.64 -4.51
N ASP A 268 -3.73 -16.87 -4.45
CA ASP A 268 -2.82 -17.44 -5.43
C ASP A 268 -3.47 -17.58 -6.82
N ALA A 269 -4.71 -18.08 -6.89
CA ALA A 269 -5.43 -18.18 -8.16
C ALA A 269 -5.80 -16.81 -8.75
N ARG A 270 -5.70 -15.74 -7.94
CA ARG A 270 -5.90 -14.35 -8.34
C ARG A 270 -4.60 -13.63 -8.69
N ALA A 271 -3.46 -14.19 -8.34
CA ALA A 271 -2.17 -13.67 -8.76
C ALA A 271 -2.04 -13.75 -10.29
N ASP A 272 -1.33 -12.80 -10.86
CA ASP A 272 -1.09 -12.74 -12.31
C ASP A 272 -0.16 -13.87 -12.80
N ARG A 273 0.39 -14.68 -11.88
CA ARG A 273 1.28 -15.82 -12.17
C ARG A 273 0.70 -16.84 -13.16
N HIS A 274 -0.62 -16.99 -13.19
CA HIS A 274 -1.30 -17.95 -14.08
C HIS A 274 -1.63 -17.37 -15.47
N GLY A 275 -1.29 -16.11 -15.73
CA GLY A 275 -1.55 -15.45 -17.02
C GLY A 275 -2.99 -15.60 -17.48
N THR A 276 -3.18 -16.10 -18.72
CA THR A 276 -4.50 -16.36 -19.31
C THR A 276 -5.12 -17.69 -18.88
N ASP A 277 -4.33 -18.64 -18.37
CA ASP A 277 -4.78 -19.98 -17.97
C ASP A 277 -5.10 -20.04 -16.47
N GLN A 278 -5.93 -19.09 -16.01
CA GLN A 278 -6.30 -19.02 -14.61
C GLN A 278 -7.08 -20.27 -14.17
N PRO A 279 -6.67 -20.94 -13.08
CA PRO A 279 -7.37 -22.12 -12.59
C PRO A 279 -8.80 -21.76 -12.16
N LYS A 280 -9.75 -22.71 -12.32
CA LYS A 280 -11.16 -22.52 -11.95
C LYS A 280 -11.32 -22.25 -10.45
N ARG A 281 -11.23 -20.97 -10.06
CA ARG A 281 -11.15 -20.49 -8.67
C ARG A 281 -12.22 -21.08 -7.77
N ALA A 282 -13.47 -21.07 -8.22
CA ALA A 282 -14.59 -21.56 -7.43
C ALA A 282 -14.48 -23.05 -7.08
N LEU A 283 -13.97 -23.87 -8.01
CA LEU A 283 -13.79 -25.31 -7.80
C LEU A 283 -12.68 -25.58 -6.78
N TRP A 284 -11.55 -24.89 -6.93
CA TRP A 284 -10.39 -25.06 -6.05
C TRP A 284 -10.62 -24.49 -4.66
N LEU A 285 -11.32 -23.36 -4.58
CA LEU A 285 -11.76 -22.79 -3.30
C LEU A 285 -12.72 -23.75 -2.59
N ALA A 286 -13.70 -24.31 -3.28
CA ALA A 286 -14.59 -25.31 -2.71
C ALA A 286 -13.81 -26.55 -2.21
N GLY A 287 -12.83 -27.02 -3.00
CA GLY A 287 -11.92 -28.10 -2.60
C GLY A 287 -11.12 -27.76 -1.33
N ALA A 288 -10.54 -26.57 -1.24
CA ALA A 288 -9.80 -26.12 -0.07
C ALA A 288 -10.68 -25.89 1.16
N VAL A 289 -11.94 -25.45 0.98
CA VAL A 289 -12.91 -25.33 2.09
C VAL A 289 -13.27 -26.70 2.66
N VAL A 290 -13.53 -27.67 1.78
CA VAL A 290 -13.99 -29.02 2.15
C VAL A 290 -12.86 -29.92 2.65
N PHE A 291 -11.64 -29.76 2.12
CA PHE A 291 -10.52 -30.65 2.40
C PHE A 291 -9.30 -29.94 3.03
N GLY A 292 -9.41 -28.66 3.35
CA GLY A 292 -8.34 -27.88 3.98
C GLY A 292 -7.05 -27.89 3.18
N GLY A 293 -5.93 -28.16 3.86
CA GLY A 293 -4.60 -28.25 3.26
C GLY A 293 -4.46 -29.35 2.21
N ALA A 294 -5.24 -30.44 2.28
CA ALA A 294 -5.21 -31.48 1.24
C ALA A 294 -5.80 -30.97 -0.09
N GLY A 295 -6.88 -30.19 -0.04
CA GLY A 295 -7.44 -29.53 -1.22
C GLY A 295 -6.48 -28.51 -1.83
N ALA A 296 -5.79 -27.74 -0.98
CA ALA A 296 -4.73 -26.82 -1.37
C ALA A 296 -3.50 -27.52 -1.98
N LEU A 297 -3.11 -28.69 -1.47
CA LEU A 297 -2.03 -29.50 -2.03
C LEU A 297 -2.36 -29.96 -3.46
N VAL A 298 -3.57 -30.48 -3.69
CA VAL A 298 -3.98 -30.91 -5.04
C VAL A 298 -3.99 -29.73 -6.01
N TYR A 299 -4.40 -28.55 -5.55
CA TYR A 299 -4.30 -27.31 -6.32
C TYR A 299 -2.84 -26.98 -6.67
N LEU A 300 -1.93 -26.96 -5.69
CA LEU A 300 -0.51 -26.69 -5.91
C LEU A 300 0.10 -27.67 -6.91
N LEU A 301 -0.08 -28.97 -6.70
CA LEU A 301 0.46 -30.01 -7.60
C LEU A 301 -0.01 -29.84 -9.05
N ARG A 302 -1.28 -29.46 -9.23
CA ARG A 302 -1.86 -29.27 -10.56
C ARG A 302 -1.46 -27.96 -11.24
N THR A 303 -1.17 -26.93 -10.46
CA THR A 303 -0.79 -25.61 -10.99
C THR A 303 0.71 -25.45 -11.19
N ASP A 304 1.53 -26.16 -10.40
CA ASP A 304 3.00 -26.12 -10.48
C ASP A 304 3.59 -27.23 -11.38
N GLY A 305 2.74 -28.02 -12.05
CA GLY A 305 3.17 -28.87 -13.17
C GLY A 305 3.93 -30.15 -12.79
N LEU A 306 3.69 -30.72 -11.62
CA LEU A 306 4.04 -32.13 -11.37
C LEU A 306 2.97 -33.02 -12.02
N GLN A 307 3.13 -33.31 -13.31
CA GLN A 307 2.52 -34.48 -13.95
C GLN A 307 3.27 -35.75 -13.55
#